data_AF-A0A9X2EED3-F1
#
_entry.id   AF-A0A9X2EED3-F1
#
_cell.length_a   1.000
_cell.length_b   1.000
_cell.length_c   1.000
_cell.angle_alpha   90.00
_cell.angle_beta   90.00
_cell.angle_gamma   90.00
#
_symmetry.space_group_name_H-M   'P 1'
#
loop_
_entity.id
_entity.type
_entity.pdbx_description
1 polymer ?
#
loop_
_entity_poly.entity_id
_entity_poly.type
_entity_poly.pdbx_seq_one_letter_code
_entity_poly.pdbx_strand_id
1 'polypeptide(L)' 'MCQLMHAAAAQHLQELTRLRRVRDRLDREYARPLNIEALARDIDMPPAHLTHRFLAAYGRSPHAYVAARRASRARTPIGN' A
#
# COMPACT_ATOMS: atom_id res chain seq x y z
N MET A 1 -19.99 -17.43 20.92
CA MET A 1 -19.45 -17.39 19.54
C MET A 1 -19.50 -15.99 18.86
N CYS A 2 -20.04 -14.94 19.50
CA CYS A 2 -20.08 -13.58 18.91
C CYS A 2 -18.76 -12.77 19.04
N GLN A 3 -17.78 -13.24 19.81
CA GLN A 3 -16.55 -12.48 20.10
C GLN A 3 -15.48 -12.63 18.99
N LEU A 4 -15.49 -13.75 18.25
CA LEU A 4 -14.57 -14.00 17.13
C LEU A 4 -14.87 -13.12 15.91
N MET A 5 -16.14 -12.85 15.61
CA MET A 5 -16.54 -11.98 14.49
C MET A 5 -16.15 -10.51 14.74
N HIS A 6 -16.28 -10.01 15.97
CA HIS A 6 -15.87 -8.64 16.32
C HIS A 6 -14.35 -8.46 16.28
N ALA A 7 -13.60 -9.47 16.72
CA ALA A 7 -12.14 -9.45 16.61
C ALA A 7 -11.69 -9.41 15.14
N ALA A 8 -12.31 -10.21 14.27
CA ALA A 8 -12.00 -10.21 12.84
C ALA A 8 -12.32 -8.87 12.16
N ALA A 9 -13.46 -8.24 12.50
CA ALA A 9 -13.82 -6.92 11.97
C ALA A 9 -12.86 -5.82 12.45
N ALA A 10 -12.48 -5.83 13.73
CA ALA A 10 -11.51 -4.89 14.29
C ALA A 10 -10.12 -5.07 13.66
N GLN A 11 -9.68 -6.31 13.46
CA GLN A 11 -8.43 -6.62 12.76
C GLN A 11 -8.46 -6.14 11.31
N HIS A 12 -9.58 -6.34 10.61
CA HIS A 12 -9.75 -5.85 9.25
C HIS A 12 -9.68 -4.33 9.16
N LEU A 13 -10.34 -3.61 10.08
CA LEU A 13 -10.28 -2.14 10.15
C LEU A 13 -8.88 -1.62 10.46
N GLN A 14 -8.17 -2.25 11.41
CA GLN A 14 -6.78 -1.92 11.70
C GLN A 14 -5.89 -2.15 10.47
N GLU A 15 -6.16 -3.21 9.72
CA GLU A 15 -5.39 -3.53 8.55
C GLU A 15 -5.63 -2.57 7.39
N LEU A 16 -6.88 -2.19 7.14
CA LEU A 16 -7.20 -1.12 6.19
C LEU A 16 -6.53 0.21 6.57
N THR A 17 -6.47 0.52 7.88
CA THR A 17 -5.78 1.71 8.38
C THR A 17 -4.28 1.65 8.12
N ARG A 18 -3.65 0.48 8.36
CA ARG A 18 -2.22 0.25 8.04
C ARG A 18 -1.96 0.37 6.54
N LEU A 19 -2.78 -0.26 5.70
CA LEU A 19 -2.67 -0.20 4.24
C LEU A 19 -2.81 1.24 3.72
N ARG A 20 -3.69 2.04 4.31
CA ARG A 20 -3.84 3.47 3.97
C ARG A 20 -2.58 4.27 4.28
N ARG A 21 -1.96 4.05 5.46
CA ARG A 21 -0.67 4.68 5.81
C ARG A 21 0.45 4.28 4.84
N VAL A 22 0.52 3.00 4.48
CA VAL A 22 1.45 2.50 3.45
C VAL A 22 1.23 3.23 2.13
N ARG A 23 -0.03 3.42 1.70
CA ARG A 23 -0.35 4.16 0.47
C ARG A 23 0.07 5.63 0.56
N ASP A 24 -0.21 6.31 1.66
CA ASP A 24 0.16 7.72 1.83
C ASP A 24 1.69 7.90 1.87
N ARG A 25 2.41 6.94 2.44
CA ARG A 25 3.87 6.90 2.44
C ARG A 25 4.43 6.60 1.05
N LEU A 26 3.86 5.63 0.33
CA LEU A 26 4.15 5.37 -1.08
C LEU A 26 3.94 6.61 -1.94
N ASP A 27 2.91 7.42 -1.64
CA ASP A 27 2.62 8.66 -2.37
C ASP A 27 3.58 9.81 -2.05
N ARG A 28 4.25 9.79 -0.89
CA ARG A 28 5.29 10.77 -0.53
C ARG A 28 6.67 10.33 -1.01
N GLU A 29 6.97 9.05 -0.88
CA GLU A 29 8.27 8.47 -1.22
C GLU A 29 8.35 7.93 -2.65
N TYR A 30 7.30 8.10 -3.47
CA TYR A 30 7.31 7.68 -4.88
C TYR A 30 8.53 8.22 -5.66
N ALA A 31 9.07 9.37 -5.27
CA ALA A 31 10.24 10.02 -5.87
C ALA A 31 11.59 9.42 -5.43
N ARG A 32 11.63 8.62 -4.36
CA ARG A 32 12.84 7.94 -3.85
C ARG A 32 12.91 6.50 -4.39
N PRO A 33 14.09 5.85 -4.39
CA PRO A 33 14.17 4.41 -4.64
C PRO A 33 13.24 3.66 -3.67
N LEU A 34 12.31 2.90 -4.23
CA LEU A 34 11.26 2.24 -3.46
C LEU A 34 11.86 1.07 -2.68
N ASN A 35 11.82 1.15 -1.34
CA ASN A 35 12.24 0.07 -0.46
C ASN A 35 11.01 -0.56 0.21
N ILE A 36 10.58 -1.72 -0.31
CA ILE A 36 9.43 -2.46 0.21
C ILE A 36 9.70 -2.96 1.64
N GLU A 37 10.94 -3.29 1.97
CA GLU A 37 11.29 -3.72 3.33
C GLU A 37 11.14 -2.59 4.33
N ALA A 38 11.51 -1.36 3.97
CA ALA A 38 11.31 -0.18 4.82
C ALA A 38 9.82 0.10 5.08
N LEU A 39 8.96 -0.08 4.07
CA LEU A 39 7.50 0.04 4.22
C LEU A 39 6.93 -1.06 5.12
N ALA A 40 7.46 -2.28 4.99
CA ALA A 40 7.02 -3.42 5.77
C ALA A 40 7.42 -3.29 7.24
N ARG A 41 8.65 -2.81 7.52
CA ARG A 41 9.12 -2.49 8.87
C ARG A 41 8.31 -1.39 9.56
N ASP A 42 7.80 -0.42 8.81
CA ASP A 42 7.00 0.67 9.37
C ASP A 42 5.64 0.24 9.93
N ILE A 43 5.12 -0.89 9.44
CA ILE A 43 3.85 -1.46 9.89
C ILE A 43 4.03 -2.80 10.61
N ASP A 44 5.26 -3.14 11.01
CA ASP A 44 5.64 -4.41 11.65
C ASP A 44 5.12 -5.64 10.88
N MET A 45 5.19 -5.60 9.54
CA MET A 45 4.67 -6.65 8.67
C MET A 45 5.77 -7.22 7.78
N PRO A 46 5.75 -8.53 7.46
CA PRO A 46 6.65 -9.08 6.45
C PRO A 46 6.42 -8.46 5.06
N PRO A 47 7.48 -8.17 4.28
CA PRO A 47 7.37 -7.57 2.94
C PRO A 47 6.50 -8.38 1.96
N ALA A 48 6.59 -9.71 2.06
CA ALA A 48 5.77 -10.63 1.28
C ALA A 48 4.28 -10.46 1.60
N HIS A 49 3.93 -10.35 2.88
CA HIS A 49 2.54 -10.19 3.31
C HIS A 49 1.97 -8.82 2.90
N LEU A 50 2.75 -7.75 3.04
CA LEU A 50 2.38 -6.42 2.56
C LEU A 50 2.08 -6.44 1.06
N THR A 51 2.92 -7.10 0.26
CA THR A 51 2.73 -7.18 -1.20
C THR A 51 1.43 -7.89 -1.56
N HIS A 52 1.15 -9.05 -0.94
CA HIS A 52 -0.09 -9.80 -1.16
C HIS A 52 -1.33 -9.00 -0.73
N ARG A 53 -1.30 -8.35 0.44
CA ARG A 53 -2.45 -7.57 0.94
C ARG A 53 -2.67 -6.30 0.15
N PHE A 54 -1.60 -5.65 -0.31
CA PHE A 54 -1.69 -4.49 -1.19
C PHE A 54 -2.26 -4.86 -2.57
N LEU A 55 -1.83 -5.99 -3.13
CA LEU A 55 -2.43 -6.56 -4.35
C LEU A 55 -3.92 -6.86 -4.16
N ALA A 56 -4.30 -7.50 -3.06
CA ALA A 56 -5.71 -7.82 -2.79
C ALA A 56 -6.58 -6.57 -2.60
N ALA A 57 -6.05 -5.50 -1.99
CA ALA A 57 -6.79 -4.27 -1.72
C ALA A 57 -6.85 -3.29 -2.92
N TYR A 58 -5.77 -3.19 -3.69
CA TYR A 58 -5.62 -2.18 -4.75
C TYR A 58 -5.54 -2.78 -6.16
N GLY A 59 -5.50 -4.11 -6.30
CA GLY A 59 -5.43 -4.83 -7.58
C GLY A 59 -4.07 -4.76 -8.28
N ARG A 60 -3.05 -4.14 -7.67
CA ARG A 60 -1.72 -3.93 -8.26
C ARG A 60 -0.64 -3.98 -7.20
N SER A 61 0.56 -4.44 -7.57
CA SER A 61 1.67 -4.52 -6.63
C SER A 61 2.19 -3.13 -6.26
N PRO A 62 2.85 -2.95 -5.11
CA PRO A 62 3.43 -1.67 -4.71
C PRO A 62 4.39 -1.10 -5.77
N HIS A 63 5.20 -1.95 -6.41
CA HIS A 63 6.10 -1.53 -7.51
C HIS A 63 5.32 -1.01 -8.72
N ALA A 64 4.27 -1.72 -9.15
CA ALA A 64 3.42 -1.29 -10.27
C ALA A 64 2.65 0.00 -9.95
N TYR A 65 2.23 0.17 -8.69
CA TYR A 65 1.56 1.39 -8.22
C TYR A 65 2.49 2.61 -8.32
N VAL A 66 3.74 2.51 -7.88
CA VAL A 66 4.72 3.60 -7.93
C VAL A 66 5.14 3.90 -9.37
N ALA A 67 5.33 2.88 -10.20
CA ALA A 67 5.61 3.08 -11.63
C ALA A 67 4.49 3.87 -12.31
N ALA A 68 3.22 3.51 -12.06
CA ALA A 68 2.07 4.26 -12.55
C ALA A 68 2.05 5.71 -12.00
N ARG A 69 2.32 5.89 -10.70
CA ARG A 69 2.34 7.22 -10.07
C ARG A 69 3.45 8.11 -10.63
N ARG A 70 4.63 7.55 -10.92
CA ARG A 70 5.75 8.24 -11.58
C ARG A 70 5.37 8.66 -13.00
N ALA A 71 4.75 7.78 -13.78
CA ALA A 71 4.28 8.10 -15.13
C ALA A 71 3.22 9.22 -15.13
N SER A 72 2.28 9.19 -14.18
CA SER A 72 1.25 10.22 -14.04
C SER A 72 1.79 11.58 -13.59
N ARG A 73 2.85 11.64 -12.78
CA ARG A 73 3.48 12.90 -12.37
C ARG A 73 4.55 13.41 -13.35
N ALA A 74 5.17 12.54 -14.13
CA ALA A 74 6.15 12.92 -15.15
C ALA A 74 5.53 13.56 -16.40
N ARG A 75 4.20 13.67 -16.48
CA ARG A 75 3.54 14.21 -17.67
C ARG A 75 2.37 15.12 -17.32
N THR A 76 2.59 16.43 -17.48
CA THR A 76 1.59 17.30 -18.08
C THR A 76 1.10 16.60 -19.36
N PRO A 77 -0.19 16.23 -19.48
CA PRO A 77 -0.69 15.75 -20.75
C PRO A 77 -0.60 16.89 -21.76
N ILE A 78 0.49 16.91 -22.53
CA ILE A 78 0.52 17.64 -23.78
C ILE A 78 -0.21 16.79 -24.83
N GLY A 79 -1.36 17.31 -25.27
CA GLY A 79 -1.98 17.00 -26.56
C GLY A 79 -2.95 15.82 -26.60
N ASN A 80 -4.25 16.13 -26.67
CA ASN A 80 -5.14 15.70 -27.75
C ASN A 80 -6.20 16.78 -27.99
#